data_AF-A0A699XGU5-F1
#
_entry.id   AF-A0A699XGU5-F1
#
_cell.length_a   1.000
_cell.length_b   1.000
_cell.length_c   1.000
_cell.angle_alpha   90.00
_cell.angle_beta   90.00
_cell.angle_gamma   90.00
#
_symmetry.space_group_name_H-M   'P 1'
#
loop_
_entity.id
_entity.type
_entity.pdbx_description
1 polymer ?
#
loop_
_entity_poly.entity_id
_entity_poly.type
_entity_poly.pdbx_seq_one_letter_code
_entity_poly.pdbx_strand_id
1 'polypeptide(L)'
;KELILKYHEGLIATSCCIGAEIPQAILFEGEAKAEELLKWWLDVFGDDYYIEIQRHGLMNFDGTGKSQEDVNQVLLGFAKKYN
;
A
#
# COMPACT_ATOMS: atom_id res chain seq x y z
N LYS A 1 9.46 8.60 -9.45
CA LYS A 1 10.32 7.85 -8.50
C LYS A 1 11.72 8.47 -8.31
N GLU A 2 12.33 9.13 -9.32
CA GLU A 2 13.67 9.75 -9.20
C GLU A 2 13.84 10.76 -8.06
N LEU A 3 12.90 11.68 -7.86
CA LEU A 3 12.98 12.68 -6.78
C LEU A 3 12.90 12.05 -5.39
N ILE A 4 12.13 10.97 -5.25
CA ILE A 4 12.04 10.22 -3.98
C ILE A 4 13.40 9.61 -3.67
N LEU A 5 14.02 8.91 -4.62
CA LEU A 5 15.36 8.34 -4.44
C LEU A 5 16.39 9.40 -4.03
N LYS A 6 16.28 10.61 -4.59
CA LYS A 6 17.21 11.72 -4.27
C LYS A 6 17.00 12.34 -2.88
N TYR A 7 15.79 12.31 -2.33
CA TYR A 7 15.42 13.11 -1.15
C TYR A 7 14.67 12.33 -0.05
N HIS A 8 14.73 10.99 -0.04
CA HIS A 8 14.03 10.16 0.94
C HIS A 8 14.65 10.15 2.34
N GLU A 9 15.94 10.48 2.48
CA GLU A 9 16.64 10.44 3.77
C GLU A 9 15.95 11.32 4.82
N GLY A 10 15.62 10.73 5.98
CA GLY A 10 14.93 11.40 7.08
C GLY A 10 13.42 11.58 6.90
N LEU A 11 12.81 10.94 5.90
CA LEU A 11 11.36 10.94 5.69
C LEU A 11 10.75 9.60 6.05
N ILE A 12 9.56 9.66 6.67
CA ILE A 12 8.68 8.50 6.88
C ILE A 12 7.64 8.48 5.76
N ALA A 13 7.37 7.31 5.21
CA ALA A 13 6.37 7.09 4.17
C ALA A 13 5.39 5.98 4.55
N THR A 14 4.23 5.97 3.90
CA THR A 14 3.20 4.96 4.13
C THR A 14 2.63 4.41 2.82
N SER A 15 1.82 3.34 2.91
CA SER A 15 1.04 2.82 1.78
C SER A 15 -0.11 3.75 1.34
N CYS A 16 -0.38 4.82 2.11
CA CYS A 16 -1.34 5.88 1.82
C CYS A 16 -2.80 5.38 1.67
N CYS A 17 -3.69 6.25 1.20
CA CYS A 17 -5.13 6.02 1.12
C CYS A 17 -5.53 5.11 -0.06
N ILE A 18 -6.82 4.83 -0.20
CA ILE A 18 -7.38 3.97 -1.27
C ILE A 18 -6.99 4.39 -2.70
N GLY A 19 -6.66 5.67 -2.91
CA GLY A 19 -6.24 6.20 -4.22
C GLY A 19 -4.74 6.03 -4.51
N ALA A 20 -3.96 5.48 -3.60
CA ALA A 20 -2.54 5.26 -3.77
C ALA A 20 -2.23 3.97 -4.55
N GLU A 21 -1.00 3.85 -5.07
CA GLU A 21 -0.66 2.79 -6.03
C GLU A 21 -0.80 1.38 -5.46
N ILE A 22 -0.47 1.14 -4.18
CA ILE A 22 -0.58 -0.18 -3.57
C ILE A 22 -2.05 -0.58 -3.38
N PRO A 23 -2.91 0.22 -2.71
CA PRO A 23 -4.35 -0.06 -2.65
C PRO A 23 -5.03 -0.19 -4.02
N GLN A 24 -4.67 0.65 -5.00
CA GLN A 24 -5.18 0.54 -6.37
C GLN A 24 -4.76 -0.77 -7.04
N ALA A 25 -3.50 -1.19 -6.89
CA ALA A 25 -3.04 -2.48 -7.40
C ALA A 25 -3.81 -3.64 -6.75
N ILE A 26 -4.08 -3.60 -5.44
CA ILE A 26 -4.91 -4.62 -4.77
C ILE A 26 -6.32 -4.69 -5.36
N LEU A 27 -6.91 -3.53 -5.68
CA LEU A 27 -8.25 -3.45 -6.27
C LEU A 27 -8.29 -4.02 -7.69
N PHE A 28 -7.36 -3.62 -8.56
CA PHE A 28 -7.49 -3.78 -10.02
C PHE A 28 -6.44 -4.69 -10.68
N GLU A 29 -5.26 -4.87 -10.07
CA GLU A 29 -4.13 -5.59 -10.68
C GLU A 29 -3.77 -6.89 -9.94
N GLY A 30 -4.24 -7.04 -8.70
CA GLY A 30 -4.03 -8.22 -7.86
C GLY A 30 -2.85 -8.08 -6.89
N GLU A 31 -2.81 -8.99 -5.91
CA GLU A 31 -1.85 -8.94 -4.79
C GLU A 31 -0.39 -9.06 -5.23
N ALA A 32 -0.11 -9.86 -6.27
CA ALA A 32 1.26 -10.02 -6.79
C ALA A 32 1.84 -8.70 -7.28
N LYS A 33 1.04 -7.87 -7.97
CA LYS A 33 1.47 -6.54 -8.42
C LYS A 33 1.62 -5.58 -7.25
N ALA A 34 0.67 -5.60 -6.32
CA ALA A 34 0.74 -4.78 -5.11
C ALA A 34 2.00 -5.10 -4.27
N GLU A 35 2.39 -6.37 -4.17
CA GLU A 35 3.60 -6.80 -3.46
C GLU A 35 4.89 -6.33 -4.17
N GLU A 36 4.94 -6.35 -5.50
CA GLU A 36 6.06 -5.78 -6.27
C GLU A 36 6.24 -4.29 -5.98
N LEU A 37 5.14 -3.53 -5.97
CA LEU A 37 5.16 -2.10 -5.65
C LEU A 37 5.59 -1.86 -4.20
N LEU A 38 5.04 -2.63 -3.25
CA LEU A 38 5.41 -2.56 -1.85
C LEU A 38 6.91 -2.78 -1.64
N LYS A 39 7.50 -3.81 -2.25
CA LYS A 39 8.94 -4.10 -2.14
C LYS A 39 9.80 -2.91 -2.57
N TRP A 40 9.42 -2.23 -3.64
CA TRP A 40 10.15 -1.03 -4.07
C TRP A 40 10.15 0.05 -2.98
N TRP A 41 9.03 0.26 -2.28
CA TRP A 41 8.96 1.24 -1.20
C TRP A 41 9.73 0.81 0.05
N LEU A 42 9.67 -0.48 0.41
CA LEU A 42 10.47 -1.06 1.49
C LEU A 42 11.98 -0.94 1.18
N ASP A 43 12.39 -1.16 -0.07
CA ASP A 43 13.79 -1.02 -0.48
C ASP A 43 14.30 0.42 -0.37
N VAL A 44 13.41 1.42 -0.50
CA VAL A 44 13.77 2.84 -0.44
C VAL A 44 13.73 3.40 0.99
N PHE A 45 12.71 3.06 1.76
CA PHE A 45 12.47 3.66 3.08
C PHE A 45 12.85 2.75 4.25
N GLY A 46 13.02 1.44 4.02
CA GLY A 46 13.36 0.48 5.07
C GLY A 46 12.39 0.55 6.25
N ASP A 47 12.94 0.74 7.45
CA ASP A 47 12.20 0.82 8.71
C ASP A 47 11.30 2.08 8.82
N ASP A 48 11.51 3.08 7.95
CA ASP A 48 10.69 4.31 7.88
C ASP A 48 9.47 4.16 6.94
N TYR A 49 9.17 2.93 6.49
CA TYR A 49 7.96 2.64 5.73
C TYR A 49 6.90 1.91 6.55
N TYR A 50 5.67 2.44 6.56
CA TYR A 50 4.56 1.87 7.32
C TYR A 50 3.39 1.49 6.43
N ILE A 51 2.81 0.32 6.67
CA ILE A 51 1.50 -0.02 6.11
C ILE A 51 0.43 0.82 6.81
N GLU A 52 -0.30 1.62 6.03
CA GLU A 52 -1.37 2.48 6.54
C GLU A 52 -2.72 1.76 6.49
N ILE A 53 -3.44 1.76 7.61
CA ILE A 53 -4.78 1.20 7.73
C ILE A 53 -5.78 2.33 7.96
N GLN A 54 -6.79 2.38 7.10
CA GLN A 54 -7.91 3.31 7.21
C GLN A 54 -9.21 2.50 7.22
N ARG A 55 -10.14 2.80 8.14
CA ARG A 55 -11.39 2.01 8.30
C ARG A 55 -12.62 2.91 8.42
N HIS A 56 -13.10 3.40 7.29
CA HIS A 56 -14.29 4.25 7.18
C HIS A 56 -15.57 3.46 6.85
N GLY A 57 -15.45 2.16 6.50
CA GLY A 57 -16.58 1.32 6.11
C GLY A 57 -17.04 1.52 4.66
N LEU A 58 -16.15 1.97 3.77
CA LEU A 58 -16.46 2.14 2.35
C LEU A 58 -16.58 0.78 1.64
N MET A 59 -17.53 0.69 0.72
CA MET A 59 -17.90 -0.53 0.01
C MET A 59 -17.94 -0.28 -1.50
N ASN A 60 -17.71 -1.35 -2.28
CA ASN A 60 -17.85 -1.39 -3.73
C ASN A 60 -17.09 -0.28 -4.47
N PHE A 61 -15.78 -0.20 -4.27
CA PHE A 61 -14.95 0.76 -4.99
C PHE A 61 -15.05 0.53 -6.50
N ASP A 62 -15.43 1.56 -7.24
CA ASP A 62 -15.52 1.58 -8.70
C ASP A 62 -16.19 0.35 -9.34
N GLY A 63 -17.19 -0.22 -8.67
CA GLY A 63 -17.93 -1.39 -9.17
C GLY A 63 -17.16 -2.72 -9.06
N THR A 64 -16.03 -2.75 -8.36
CA THR A 64 -15.21 -3.97 -8.17
C THR A 64 -15.87 -5.01 -7.26
N GLY A 65 -16.89 -4.64 -6.50
CA GLY A 65 -17.45 -5.45 -5.42
C GLY A 65 -16.57 -5.52 -4.17
N LYS A 66 -15.37 -4.92 -4.18
CA LYS A 66 -14.44 -4.90 -3.04
C LYS A 66 -14.69 -3.70 -2.13
N SER A 67 -14.51 -3.91 -0.84
CA SER A 67 -14.61 -2.93 0.24
C SER A 67 -13.25 -2.44 0.71
N GLN A 68 -13.24 -1.42 1.57
CA GLN A 68 -12.01 -0.97 2.24
C GLN A 68 -11.44 -2.06 3.16
N GLU A 69 -12.31 -2.87 3.75
CA GLU A 69 -11.85 -3.96 4.59
C GLU A 69 -11.14 -5.05 3.77
N ASP A 70 -11.60 -5.35 2.56
CA ASP A 70 -10.92 -6.31 1.68
C ASP A 70 -9.48 -5.87 1.36
N VAL A 71 -9.30 -4.58 1.07
CA VAL A 71 -7.95 -4.00 0.85
C VAL A 71 -7.13 -4.03 2.13
N ASN A 72 -7.72 -3.67 3.28
CA ASN A 72 -7.03 -3.71 4.57
C ASN A 72 -6.56 -5.11 4.95
N GLN A 73 -7.33 -6.16 4.65
CA GLN A 73 -6.92 -7.55 4.93
C GLN A 73 -5.65 -7.94 4.15
N VAL A 74 -5.54 -7.51 2.89
CA VAL A 74 -4.31 -7.71 2.10
C VAL A 74 -3.15 -6.90 2.68
N LEU A 75 -3.37 -5.63 3.01
CA LEU A 75 -2.36 -4.76 3.64
C LEU A 75 -1.85 -5.34 4.97
N LEU A 76 -2.75 -5.86 5.82
CA LEU A 76 -2.37 -6.54 7.06
C LEU A 76 -1.57 -7.82 6.81
N GLY A 77 -1.92 -8.57 5.75
CA GLY A 77 -1.13 -9.70 5.28
C GLY A 77 0.29 -9.31 4.89
N PHE A 78 0.44 -8.19 4.18
CA PHE A 78 1.75 -7.63 3.85
C PHE A 78 2.52 -7.15 5.07
N ALA A 79 1.89 -6.41 5.99
CA ALA A 79 2.52 -5.99 7.24
C ALA A 79 3.10 -7.20 7.98
N LYS A 80 2.28 -8.24 8.21
CA LYS A 80 2.74 -9.47 8.87
C LYS A 80 3.88 -10.19 8.13
N LYS A 81 3.91 -10.11 6.80
CA LYS A 81 4.93 -10.76 5.97
C LYS A 81 6.26 -10.01 5.98
N TYR A 82 6.23 -8.69 6.11
CA TYR A 82 7.40 -7.81 5.98
C TYR A 82 7.82 -7.09 7.27
N ASN A 83 7.18 -7.44 8.40
CA ASN A 83 7.47 -6.97 9.77
C ASN A 83 6.90 -5.59 10.10
#